data_AF-A0A956K710-F1
#
_entry.id   AF-A0A956K710-F1
#
_cell.length_a   1.000
_cell.length_b   1.000
_cell.length_c   1.000
_cell.angle_alpha   90.00
_cell.angle_beta   90.00
_cell.angle_gamma   90.00
#
_symmetry.space_group_name_H-M   'P 1'
#
loop_
_entity.id
_entity.type
_entity.pdbx_description
1 polymer ?
#
loop_
_entity_poly.entity_id
_entity_poly.type
_entity_poly.pdbx_seq_one_letter_code
_entity_poly.pdbx_strand_id
1 'polypeptide(L)'
;MGEDEQATSKVRGGAKTGAAGAWHVSAAVDLAAYSLSWVWILFPLLLLGPEREDYLPLYLGVIAITDLHRHFGLPYVYCDAQVRERYPARFWLFPALMLGAVLAGPWLDAGERVLSTADVCALLALLVLLLQILRRDGGPDAAPVRELAWLLPSTMGAAALLQLLGPRVGLALDGAWWWFAAALLASSWIDGSRLRRSAAGLPARTQGEQAIAVSGSRGFSASLIIVALMGFGLLAGPWIEARQVEGGVPVASVLAFVASFAGLWNFWHVYMQKFGIMRMYNAKAQGLRRAVADSDSDSGGGGETPAWADKALVLCWLPLYFAWLGPLYREIAVDYFDDAQAVLPGFIDLLEQAMPVTVPATAALVVLVHILWLRAEWRANRLRSAPRLVMAAGTSGLALCFFVFDPVKVYMAFAFSHAVEYCVFVWAFQRRRYAAPLAHDPALGRMLRHPLVFYGAMVLLFAVALMLLKFWGSRIMPDEPRPELFGIRTGYWLGFWGVYQSMVHFYFDGFLWKMRLPSVRANL
;
A
#
# COMPACT_ATOMS: atom_id res chain seq x y z
N MET A 1 34.51 3.97 34.51
CA MET A 1 34.55 4.86 33.34
C MET A 1 35.87 4.64 32.65
N GLY A 2 35.94 3.85 31.57
CA GLY A 2 37.21 3.66 30.85
C GLY A 2 37.43 2.40 30.00
N GLU A 3 36.43 1.61 29.61
CA GLU A 3 36.67 0.37 28.82
C GLU A 3 35.78 0.15 27.57
N ASP A 4 34.82 1.03 27.24
CA ASP A 4 33.91 0.80 26.10
C ASP A 4 34.38 1.33 24.73
N GLU A 5 35.58 1.92 24.64
CA GLU A 5 36.01 2.63 23.42
C GLU A 5 36.80 1.77 22.42
N GLN A 6 37.15 0.52 22.76
CA GLN A 6 37.98 -0.34 21.89
C GLN A 6 37.21 -1.33 21.00
N ALA A 7 35.90 -1.52 21.18
CA ALA A 7 35.13 -2.50 20.41
C ALA A 7 34.67 -2.00 19.02
N THR A 8 34.76 -0.71 18.72
CA THR A 8 34.22 -0.12 17.46
C THR A 8 35.26 0.02 16.34
N SER A 9 36.54 -0.23 16.61
CA SER A 9 37.64 0.02 15.67
C SER A 9 37.89 -1.12 14.66
N LYS A 10 37.48 -2.36 14.95
CA LYS A 10 37.90 -3.56 14.18
C LYS A 10 37.05 -3.93 12.94
N VAL A 11 36.03 -3.15 12.57
CA VAL A 11 35.13 -3.50 11.43
C VAL A 11 35.55 -2.83 10.09
N ARG A 12 36.63 -2.04 10.04
CA ARG A 12 37.01 -1.27 8.83
C ARG A 12 37.91 -1.99 7.80
N GLY A 13 38.34 -3.23 8.04
CA GLY A 13 39.30 -3.92 7.16
C GLY A 13 38.66 -4.90 6.17
N GLY A 14 38.17 -4.43 5.01
CA GLY A 14 37.69 -5.36 3.97
C GLY A 14 36.84 -4.77 2.84
N ALA A 15 37.04 -3.51 2.47
CA ALA A 15 36.33 -2.90 1.34
C ALA A 15 36.88 -3.41 0.00
N LYS A 16 36.46 -4.62 -0.44
CA LYS A 16 36.53 -5.01 -1.87
C LYS A 16 35.45 -4.22 -2.62
N THR A 17 35.69 -2.93 -2.82
CA THR A 17 34.74 -1.92 -3.34
C THR A 17 34.98 -1.60 -4.81
N GLY A 18 34.73 -2.57 -5.69
CA GLY A 18 34.64 -2.33 -7.13
C GLY A 18 33.35 -2.94 -7.66
N ALA A 19 32.42 -2.13 -8.15
CA ALA A 19 31.11 -2.52 -8.73
C ALA A 19 30.04 -3.16 -7.81
N ALA A 20 30.41 -3.93 -6.78
CA ALA A 20 29.43 -4.60 -5.90
C ALA A 20 28.55 -3.64 -5.08
N GLY A 21 29.02 -2.42 -4.80
CA GLY A 21 28.32 -1.47 -3.92
C GLY A 21 27.12 -0.73 -4.54
N ALA A 22 26.93 -0.80 -5.87
CA ALA A 22 25.88 -0.04 -6.55
C ALA A 22 24.51 -0.75 -6.50
N TRP A 23 24.53 -2.08 -6.44
CA TRP A 23 23.35 -2.93 -6.40
C TRP A 23 22.83 -3.09 -4.97
N HIS A 24 21.54 -3.40 -4.81
CA HIS A 24 20.92 -3.66 -3.52
C HIS A 24 21.44 -4.96 -2.92
N VAL A 25 21.28 -6.08 -3.64
CA VAL A 25 21.77 -7.40 -3.22
C VAL A 25 22.98 -7.80 -4.07
N SER A 26 22.76 -7.92 -5.37
CA SER A 26 23.78 -8.24 -6.38
C SER A 26 23.21 -7.96 -7.76
N ALA A 27 24.06 -7.79 -8.78
CA ALA A 27 23.58 -7.52 -10.14
C ALA A 27 22.59 -8.58 -10.65
N ALA A 28 22.87 -9.86 -10.42
CA ALA A 28 22.02 -10.96 -10.88
C ALA A 28 20.67 -10.98 -10.18
N VAL A 29 20.66 -10.87 -8.84
CA VAL A 29 19.41 -10.85 -8.06
C VAL A 29 18.59 -9.63 -8.41
N ASP A 30 19.21 -8.46 -8.48
CA ASP A 30 18.49 -7.22 -8.74
C ASP A 30 17.92 -7.16 -10.17
N LEU A 31 18.66 -7.67 -11.16
CA LEU A 31 18.15 -7.81 -12.52
C LEU A 31 16.95 -8.76 -12.57
N ALA A 32 17.08 -9.94 -11.97
CA ALA A 32 16.06 -10.98 -12.02
C ALA A 32 14.83 -10.68 -11.16
N ALA A 33 14.99 -10.00 -10.02
CA ALA A 33 13.91 -9.77 -9.05
C ALA A 33 13.33 -8.36 -9.11
N TYR A 34 14.12 -7.34 -9.46
CA TYR A 34 13.63 -5.96 -9.54
C TYR A 34 13.30 -5.53 -10.96
N SER A 35 14.27 -5.56 -11.86
CA SER A 35 14.10 -4.90 -13.16
C SER A 35 13.35 -5.76 -14.18
N LEU A 36 13.63 -7.07 -14.21
CA LEU A 36 13.12 -8.01 -15.21
C LEU A 36 12.31 -9.15 -14.59
N SER A 37 11.80 -9.00 -13.36
CA SER A 37 11.01 -10.05 -12.68
C SER A 37 9.77 -10.46 -13.44
N TRP A 38 9.17 -9.55 -14.21
CA TRP A 38 8.03 -9.83 -15.07
C TRP A 38 8.36 -10.75 -16.26
N VAL A 39 9.61 -10.76 -16.76
CA VAL A 39 10.00 -11.53 -17.97
C VAL A 39 9.81 -13.02 -17.74
N TRP A 40 10.15 -13.51 -16.54
CA TRP A 40 10.04 -14.92 -16.16
C TRP A 40 8.62 -15.47 -16.20
N ILE A 41 7.62 -14.59 -16.10
CA ILE A 41 6.20 -14.95 -16.13
C ILE A 41 5.58 -14.60 -17.47
N LEU A 42 5.86 -13.41 -18.00
CA LEU A 42 5.26 -12.98 -19.26
C LEU A 42 5.70 -13.86 -20.40
N PHE A 43 7.00 -14.18 -20.53
CA PHE A 43 7.49 -14.97 -21.65
C PHE A 43 6.81 -16.36 -21.73
N PRO A 44 6.74 -17.17 -20.65
CA PRO A 44 5.94 -18.39 -20.67
C PRO A 44 4.46 -18.17 -20.97
N LEU A 45 3.82 -17.12 -20.41
CA LEU A 45 2.40 -16.83 -20.69
C LEU A 45 2.14 -16.55 -22.17
N LEU A 46 3.07 -15.90 -22.87
CA LEU A 46 2.96 -15.60 -24.30
C LEU A 46 3.08 -16.85 -25.17
N LEU A 47 3.72 -17.91 -24.69
CA LEU A 47 3.84 -19.20 -25.38
C LEU A 47 2.63 -20.12 -25.15
N LEU A 48 1.82 -19.84 -24.12
CA LEU A 48 0.59 -20.55 -23.82
C LEU A 48 -0.57 -19.96 -24.62
N GLY A 49 -1.61 -20.76 -24.88
CA GLY A 49 -2.76 -20.35 -25.68
C GLY A 49 -3.56 -19.18 -25.08
N PRO A 50 -4.51 -18.63 -25.85
CA PRO A 50 -5.26 -17.44 -25.46
C PRO A 50 -6.29 -17.74 -24.35
N GLU A 51 -6.74 -18.99 -24.23
CA GLU A 51 -7.75 -19.36 -23.26
C GLU A 51 -7.18 -19.41 -21.86
N ARG A 52 -7.96 -18.95 -20.87
CA ARG A 52 -7.53 -18.93 -19.46
C ARG A 52 -7.11 -20.30 -18.94
N GLU A 53 -7.69 -21.37 -19.50
CA GLU A 53 -7.37 -22.75 -19.13
C GLU A 53 -5.94 -23.13 -19.51
N ASP A 54 -5.41 -22.60 -20.61
CA ASP A 54 -4.08 -22.91 -21.14
C ASP A 54 -2.96 -22.46 -20.20
N TYR A 55 -3.20 -21.40 -19.43
CA TYR A 55 -2.24 -20.83 -18.49
C TYR A 55 -2.71 -20.84 -17.04
N LEU A 56 -3.72 -21.67 -16.74
CA LEU A 56 -4.29 -21.78 -15.40
C LEU A 56 -3.23 -22.08 -14.33
N PRO A 57 -2.31 -23.07 -14.47
CA PRO A 57 -1.30 -23.35 -13.44
C PRO A 57 -0.40 -22.15 -13.13
N LEU A 58 0.01 -21.43 -14.18
CA LEU A 58 0.85 -20.24 -14.04
C LEU A 58 0.08 -19.10 -13.36
N TYR A 59 -1.20 -18.92 -13.71
CA TYR A 59 -2.11 -18.03 -13.02
C TYR A 59 -2.23 -18.36 -11.52
N LEU A 60 -2.26 -19.64 -11.15
CA LEU A 60 -2.32 -20.04 -9.74
C LEU A 60 -1.03 -19.69 -9.00
N GLY A 61 0.11 -19.97 -9.62
CA GLY A 61 1.42 -19.60 -9.07
C GLY A 61 1.55 -18.10 -8.84
N VAL A 62 1.13 -17.29 -9.82
CA VAL A 62 1.14 -15.83 -9.71
C VAL A 62 0.25 -15.36 -8.56
N ILE A 63 -0.98 -15.86 -8.44
CA ILE A 63 -1.86 -15.47 -7.33
C ILE A 63 -1.30 -15.91 -5.98
N ALA A 64 -0.77 -17.13 -5.87
CA ALA A 64 -0.20 -17.61 -4.62
C ALA A 64 0.95 -16.72 -4.15
N ILE A 65 1.84 -16.33 -5.05
CA ILE A 65 2.94 -15.39 -4.76
C ILE A 65 2.40 -13.98 -4.48
N THR A 66 1.37 -13.56 -5.21
CA THR A 66 0.70 -12.27 -5.03
C THR A 66 -0.10 -12.18 -3.73
N ASP A 67 -0.51 -13.29 -3.13
CA ASP A 67 -1.12 -13.25 -1.81
C ASP A 67 -0.06 -13.36 -0.71
N LEU A 68 0.91 -14.27 -0.89
CA LEU A 68 2.04 -14.44 0.02
C LEU A 68 2.79 -13.13 0.27
N HIS A 69 3.12 -12.36 -0.78
CA HIS A 69 3.91 -11.13 -0.60
C HIS A 69 3.22 -10.14 0.36
N ARG A 70 1.89 -10.11 0.35
CA ARG A 70 1.12 -9.21 1.19
C ARG A 70 1.19 -9.56 2.66
N HIS A 71 1.47 -10.84 2.94
CA HIS A 71 1.66 -11.39 4.28
C HIS A 71 3.13 -11.53 4.67
N PHE A 72 4.06 -11.27 3.75
CA PHE A 72 5.49 -11.50 3.95
C PHE A 72 6.11 -10.55 5.00
N GLY A 73 5.48 -9.39 5.23
CA GLY A 73 5.84 -8.46 6.29
C GLY A 73 5.30 -8.83 7.69
N LEU A 74 4.30 -9.72 7.79
CA LEU A 74 3.66 -10.05 9.08
C LEU A 74 4.63 -10.66 10.10
N PRO A 75 5.54 -11.58 9.73
CA PRO A 75 6.52 -12.09 10.69
C PRO A 75 7.40 -10.99 11.27
N TYR A 76 7.80 -10.00 10.46
CA TYR A 76 8.57 -8.86 10.95
C TYR A 76 7.80 -8.01 11.96
N VAL A 77 6.50 -7.85 11.75
CA VAL A 77 5.64 -7.09 12.66
C VAL A 77 5.36 -7.87 13.94
N TYR A 78 4.96 -9.14 13.85
CA TYR A 78 4.40 -9.88 14.98
C TYR A 78 5.40 -10.77 15.72
N CYS A 79 6.52 -11.13 15.09
CA CYS A 79 7.59 -11.92 15.71
C CYS A 79 8.79 -11.05 16.18
N ASP A 80 8.69 -9.73 16.08
CA ASP A 80 9.60 -8.75 16.70
C ASP A 80 8.77 -7.76 17.55
N ALA A 81 8.73 -7.98 18.86
CA ALA A 81 7.90 -7.20 19.79
C ALA A 81 8.25 -5.70 19.77
N GLN A 82 9.53 -5.35 19.55
CA GLN A 82 9.97 -3.96 19.47
C GLN A 82 9.34 -3.23 18.28
N VAL A 83 9.19 -3.93 17.14
CA VAL A 83 8.53 -3.38 15.95
C VAL A 83 7.05 -3.18 16.25
N ARG A 84 6.39 -4.20 16.80
CA ARG A 84 4.96 -4.20 17.14
C ARG A 84 4.59 -3.08 18.09
N GLU A 85 5.35 -2.92 19.16
CA GLU A 85 5.10 -1.94 20.23
C GLU A 85 5.36 -0.50 19.78
N ARG A 86 6.13 -0.32 18.70
CA ARG A 86 6.41 1.01 18.14
C ARG A 86 5.20 1.60 17.40
N TYR A 87 4.35 0.78 16.80
CA TYR A 87 3.17 1.25 16.04
C TYR A 87 1.91 0.43 16.36
N PRO A 88 1.42 0.52 17.60
CA PRO A 88 0.31 -0.31 18.08
C PRO A 88 -1.02 -0.03 17.38
N ALA A 89 -1.34 1.23 17.05
CA ALA A 89 -2.57 1.50 16.29
C ALA A 89 -2.46 0.93 14.86
N ARG A 90 -1.27 1.00 14.26
CA ARG A 90 -1.01 0.42 12.94
C ARG A 90 -1.09 -1.09 12.93
N PHE A 91 -0.56 -1.75 13.95
CA PHE A 91 -0.38 -3.19 13.96
C PHE A 91 -1.47 -3.96 14.72
N TRP A 92 -2.32 -3.28 15.50
CA TRP A 92 -3.45 -3.90 16.18
C TRP A 92 -4.79 -3.29 15.77
N LEU A 93 -4.95 -1.98 15.97
CA LEU A 93 -6.24 -1.33 15.75
C LEU A 93 -6.67 -1.42 14.27
N PHE A 94 -5.80 -1.05 13.33
CA PHE A 94 -6.16 -1.04 11.91
C PHE A 94 -6.47 -2.44 11.35
N PRO A 95 -5.63 -3.48 11.56
CA PRO A 95 -5.97 -4.84 11.14
C PRO A 95 -7.25 -5.37 11.80
N ALA A 96 -7.50 -5.06 13.07
CA ALA A 96 -8.73 -5.47 13.75
C ALA A 96 -9.98 -4.81 13.12
N LEU A 97 -9.90 -3.51 12.80
CA LEU A 97 -10.98 -2.80 12.09
C LEU A 97 -11.21 -3.38 10.69
N MET A 98 -10.14 -3.68 9.94
CA MET A 98 -10.24 -4.29 8.62
C MET A 98 -10.82 -5.71 8.69
N LEU A 99 -10.43 -6.51 9.70
CA LEU A 99 -11.03 -7.82 9.94
C LEU A 99 -12.52 -7.69 10.28
N GLY A 100 -12.90 -6.72 11.13
CA GLY A 100 -14.29 -6.41 11.42
C GLY A 100 -15.07 -6.03 10.16
N ALA A 101 -14.45 -5.28 9.26
CA ALA A 101 -15.04 -4.91 7.97
C ALA A 101 -15.16 -6.11 7.01
N VAL A 102 -14.17 -7.00 6.96
CA VAL A 102 -14.27 -8.30 6.23
C VAL A 102 -15.47 -9.08 6.74
N LEU A 103 -15.57 -9.24 8.07
CA LEU A 103 -16.66 -9.97 8.71
C LEU A 103 -18.00 -9.31 8.38
N ALA A 104 -18.15 -8.00 8.55
CA ALA A 104 -19.41 -7.32 8.27
C ALA A 104 -19.79 -7.25 6.77
N GLY A 105 -18.80 -7.31 5.87
CA GLY A 105 -18.93 -7.05 4.43
C GLY A 105 -20.11 -7.78 3.76
N PRO A 106 -20.21 -9.11 3.84
CA PRO A 106 -21.29 -9.85 3.19
C PRO A 106 -22.70 -9.44 3.63
N TRP A 107 -22.88 -9.15 4.92
CA TRP A 107 -24.18 -8.72 5.45
C TRP A 107 -24.50 -7.26 5.11
N LEU A 108 -23.47 -6.43 4.96
CA LEU A 108 -23.61 -5.05 4.53
C LEU A 108 -23.99 -4.98 3.04
N ASP A 109 -23.42 -5.84 2.21
CA ASP A 109 -23.69 -5.89 0.77
C ASP A 109 -25.03 -6.54 0.44
N ALA A 110 -25.37 -7.64 1.12
CA ALA A 110 -26.67 -8.29 0.97
C ALA A 110 -27.83 -7.47 1.56
N GLY A 111 -27.53 -6.50 2.42
CA GLY A 111 -28.52 -5.58 2.94
C GLY A 111 -28.87 -4.53 1.89
N GLU A 112 -30.16 -4.36 1.58
CA GLU A 112 -30.68 -3.23 0.79
C GLU A 112 -30.61 -1.89 1.58
N ARG A 113 -29.59 -1.75 2.44
CA ARG A 113 -29.40 -0.58 3.27
C ARG A 113 -28.93 0.58 2.42
N VAL A 114 -29.54 1.72 2.68
CA VAL A 114 -29.19 2.98 2.05
C VAL A 114 -28.73 3.93 3.14
N LEU A 115 -27.58 4.58 2.92
CA LEU A 115 -26.97 5.52 3.85
C LEU A 115 -27.58 6.90 3.66
N SER A 116 -28.09 7.47 4.75
CA SER A 116 -28.52 8.87 4.77
C SER A 116 -27.33 9.82 4.62
N THR A 117 -27.60 11.10 4.38
CA THR A 117 -26.56 12.14 4.41
C THR A 117 -25.81 12.14 5.75
N ALA A 118 -26.52 11.88 6.86
CA ALA A 118 -25.93 11.80 8.18
C ALA A 118 -25.02 10.56 8.33
N ASP A 119 -25.44 9.40 7.80
CA ASP A 119 -24.61 8.18 7.78
C ASP A 119 -23.30 8.39 7.02
N VAL A 120 -23.35 9.01 5.84
CA VAL A 120 -22.17 9.32 5.04
C VAL A 120 -21.24 10.27 5.80
N CYS A 121 -21.78 11.31 6.45
CA CYS A 121 -20.99 12.22 7.28
C CYS A 121 -20.33 11.48 8.44
N ALA A 122 -21.05 10.60 9.13
CA ALA A 122 -20.52 9.81 10.24
C ALA A 122 -19.39 8.87 9.78
N LEU A 123 -19.57 8.17 8.65
CA LEU A 123 -18.56 7.30 8.07
C LEU A 123 -17.28 8.08 7.72
N LEU A 124 -17.41 9.24 7.06
CA LEU A 124 -16.28 10.09 6.72
C LEU A 124 -15.59 10.66 7.96
N ALA A 125 -16.34 11.02 9.00
CA ALA A 125 -15.78 11.49 10.27
C ALA A 125 -14.98 10.39 10.98
N LEU A 126 -15.49 9.15 11.01
CA LEU A 126 -14.79 7.98 11.55
C LEU A 126 -13.52 7.66 10.74
N LEU A 127 -13.57 7.79 9.41
CA LEU A 127 -12.39 7.64 8.56
C LEU A 127 -11.34 8.72 8.86
N VAL A 128 -11.73 9.98 9.02
CA VAL A 128 -10.81 11.08 9.38
C VAL A 128 -10.19 10.85 10.76
N LEU A 129 -10.98 10.40 11.74
CA LEU A 129 -10.49 10.01 13.07
C LEU A 129 -9.46 8.87 12.97
N LEU A 130 -9.76 7.81 12.21
CA LEU A 130 -8.84 6.70 11.99
C LEU A 130 -7.53 7.21 11.36
N LEU A 131 -7.61 8.03 10.31
CA LEU A 131 -6.44 8.62 9.67
C LEU A 131 -5.63 9.50 10.64
N GLN A 132 -6.29 10.26 11.52
CA GLN A 132 -5.63 11.06 12.55
C GLN A 132 -4.83 10.17 13.52
N ILE A 133 -5.43 9.08 14.01
CA ILE A 133 -4.77 8.10 14.89
C ILE A 133 -3.56 7.47 14.17
N LEU A 134 -3.78 6.99 12.95
CA LEU A 134 -2.78 6.29 12.14
C LEU A 134 -1.60 7.17 11.74
N ARG A 135 -1.83 8.47 11.43
CA ARG A 135 -0.75 9.42 11.12
C ARG A 135 0.12 9.73 12.32
N ARG A 136 -0.44 9.71 13.53
CA ARG A 136 0.28 10.01 14.78
C ARG A 136 1.02 8.82 15.37
N ASP A 137 0.64 7.60 14.97
CA ASP A 137 1.17 6.40 15.60
C ASP A 137 2.70 6.28 15.50
N GLY A 138 3.32 5.91 16.62
CA GLY A 138 4.77 5.77 16.81
C GLY A 138 5.61 7.06 16.70
N GLY A 139 4.97 8.23 16.66
CA GLY A 139 5.63 9.54 16.74
C GLY A 139 5.58 10.17 18.15
N PRO A 140 6.27 11.30 18.36
CA PRO A 140 6.18 12.05 19.63
C PRO A 140 4.76 12.54 19.94
N ASP A 141 3.96 12.76 18.89
CA ASP A 141 2.56 13.19 18.98
C ASP A 141 1.57 12.02 19.05
N ALA A 142 2.04 10.76 19.12
CA ALA A 142 1.17 9.60 19.26
C ALA A 142 0.28 9.74 20.51
N ALA A 143 -1.01 9.42 20.36
CA ALA A 143 -1.84 9.15 21.53
C ALA A 143 -1.38 7.79 22.10
N PRO A 144 -0.98 7.71 23.39
CA PRO A 144 -0.71 6.45 24.04
C PRO A 144 -1.83 5.44 23.80
N VAL A 145 -1.48 4.17 23.55
CA VAL A 145 -2.48 3.10 23.31
C VAL A 145 -3.50 3.03 24.42
N ARG A 146 -3.04 3.17 25.68
CA ARG A 146 -3.90 3.18 26.84
C ARG A 146 -4.95 4.29 26.76
N GLU A 147 -4.57 5.47 26.29
CA GLU A 147 -5.50 6.59 26.10
C GLU A 147 -6.52 6.27 25.00
N LEU A 148 -6.08 5.73 23.86
CA LEU A 148 -6.99 5.31 22.78
C LEU A 148 -7.94 4.19 23.21
N ALA A 149 -7.45 3.23 23.99
CA ALA A 149 -8.22 2.10 24.51
C ALA A 149 -9.31 2.53 25.51
N TRP A 150 -9.18 3.71 26.13
CA TRP A 150 -10.24 4.30 26.94
C TRP A 150 -11.14 5.22 26.11
N LEU A 151 -10.52 6.10 25.30
CA LEU A 151 -11.23 7.12 24.54
C LEU A 151 -12.22 6.52 23.55
N LEU A 152 -11.77 5.60 22.69
CA LEU A 152 -12.60 5.07 21.61
C LEU A 152 -13.79 4.27 22.15
N PRO A 153 -13.64 3.30 23.08
CA PRO A 153 -14.80 2.61 23.64
C PRO A 153 -15.74 3.55 24.40
N SER A 154 -15.22 4.58 25.07
CA SER A 154 -16.08 5.54 25.79
C SER A 154 -16.92 6.39 24.84
N THR A 155 -16.31 6.98 23.80
CA THR A 155 -17.06 7.83 22.85
C THR A 155 -17.98 7.01 21.96
N MET A 156 -17.51 5.87 21.44
CA MET A 156 -18.32 4.99 20.59
C MET A 156 -19.40 4.26 21.39
N GLY A 157 -19.11 3.87 22.63
CA GLY A 157 -20.09 3.28 23.54
C GLY A 157 -21.20 4.27 23.91
N ALA A 158 -20.85 5.54 24.15
CA ALA A 158 -21.84 6.60 24.34
C ALA A 158 -22.71 6.82 23.10
N ALA A 159 -22.13 6.83 21.90
CA ALA A 159 -22.89 6.92 20.65
C ALA A 159 -23.86 5.73 20.47
N ALA A 160 -23.39 4.51 20.70
CA ALA A 160 -24.22 3.30 20.62
C ALA A 160 -25.37 3.35 21.65
N LEU A 161 -25.10 3.76 22.89
CA LEU A 161 -26.11 3.92 23.93
C LEU A 161 -27.16 4.97 23.54
N LEU A 162 -26.73 6.12 23.02
CA LEU A 162 -27.62 7.19 22.57
C LEU A 162 -28.44 6.79 21.34
N GLN A 163 -27.88 6.01 20.42
CA GLN A 163 -28.62 5.45 19.29
C GLN A 163 -29.70 4.46 19.77
N LEU A 164 -29.41 3.61 20.76
CA LEU A 164 -30.35 2.62 21.28
C LEU A 164 -31.43 3.21 22.18
N LEU A 165 -31.08 4.17 23.04
CA LEU A 165 -31.98 4.72 24.06
C LEU A 165 -32.61 6.06 23.65
N GLY A 166 -31.99 6.80 22.72
CA GLY A 166 -32.43 8.13 22.28
C GLY A 166 -33.90 8.19 21.90
N PRO A 167 -34.40 7.30 21.02
CA PRO A 167 -35.81 7.25 20.66
C PRO A 167 -36.75 7.02 21.86
N ARG A 168 -36.31 6.27 22.88
CA ARG A 168 -37.10 5.98 24.08
C ARG A 168 -37.20 7.17 25.04
N VAL A 169 -36.26 8.11 24.97
CA VAL A 169 -36.23 9.32 25.80
C VAL A 169 -36.65 10.58 25.03
N GLY A 170 -37.23 10.43 23.84
CA GLY A 170 -37.73 11.54 23.02
C GLY A 170 -36.65 12.31 22.25
N LEU A 171 -35.44 11.77 22.12
CA LEU A 171 -34.40 12.34 21.26
C LEU A 171 -34.61 11.85 19.82
N ALA A 172 -35.34 12.62 19.02
CA ALA A 172 -35.63 12.34 17.61
C ALA A 172 -34.47 12.76 16.66
N LEU A 173 -33.22 12.44 17.03
CA LEU A 173 -32.06 12.65 16.18
C LEU A 173 -31.73 11.36 15.42
N ASP A 174 -31.36 11.48 14.14
CA ASP A 174 -30.79 10.37 13.39
C ASP A 174 -29.58 9.81 14.16
N GLY A 175 -29.57 8.49 14.36
CA GLY A 175 -28.53 7.78 15.11
C GLY A 175 -27.12 8.05 14.57
N ALA A 176 -26.98 8.31 13.27
CA ALA A 176 -25.71 8.65 12.63
C ALA A 176 -25.05 9.91 13.21
N TRP A 177 -25.84 10.90 13.65
CA TRP A 177 -25.29 12.11 14.26
C TRP A 177 -24.59 11.84 15.60
N TRP A 178 -25.00 10.80 16.33
CA TRP A 178 -24.29 10.39 17.55
C TRP A 178 -22.91 9.82 17.23
N TRP A 179 -22.78 9.02 16.16
CA TRP A 179 -21.50 8.51 15.70
C TRP A 179 -20.58 9.61 15.18
N PHE A 180 -21.14 10.56 14.42
CA PHE A 180 -20.42 11.76 14.00
C PHE A 180 -19.90 12.56 15.19
N ALA A 181 -20.75 12.83 16.18
CA ALA A 181 -20.38 13.55 17.40
C ALA A 181 -19.29 12.82 18.20
N ALA A 182 -19.39 11.48 18.33
CA ALA A 182 -18.36 10.67 18.97
C ALA A 182 -17.01 10.75 18.25
N ALA A 183 -17.02 10.73 16.91
CA ALA A 183 -15.80 10.88 16.11
C ALA A 183 -15.18 12.27 16.30
N LEU A 184 -16.00 13.33 16.28
CA LEU A 184 -15.56 14.71 16.50
C LEU A 184 -14.98 14.92 17.91
N LEU A 185 -15.65 14.38 18.95
CA LEU A 185 -15.18 14.46 20.33
C LEU A 185 -13.84 13.75 20.51
N ALA A 186 -13.72 12.52 20.00
CA ALA A 186 -12.46 11.77 20.05
C ALA A 186 -11.35 12.52 19.30
N SER A 187 -11.62 13.01 18.09
CA SER A 187 -10.64 13.75 17.29
C SER A 187 -10.18 15.03 17.98
N SER A 188 -11.13 15.80 18.55
CA SER A 188 -10.85 17.04 19.27
C SER A 188 -10.04 16.79 20.53
N TRP A 189 -10.32 15.70 21.23
CA TRP A 189 -9.55 15.29 22.39
C TRP A 189 -8.10 14.95 22.02
N ILE A 190 -7.88 14.20 20.94
CA ILE A 190 -6.54 13.86 20.46
C ILE A 190 -5.79 15.14 20.04
N ASP A 191 -6.43 16.07 19.34
CA ASP A 191 -5.86 17.38 18.98
C ASP A 191 -5.50 18.22 20.21
N GLY A 192 -6.40 18.32 21.18
CA GLY A 192 -6.18 19.05 22.43
C GLY A 192 -5.08 18.44 23.31
N SER A 193 -5.01 17.10 23.40
CA SER A 193 -3.95 16.40 24.14
C SER A 193 -2.56 16.70 23.56
N ARG A 194 -2.45 16.78 22.23
CA ARG A 194 -1.21 17.15 21.53
C ARG A 194 -0.82 18.57 21.86
N LEU A 195 -1.74 19.52 21.69
CA LEU A 195 -1.46 20.95 21.94
C LEU A 195 -1.02 21.20 23.39
N ARG A 196 -1.66 20.54 24.36
CA ARG A 196 -1.25 20.62 25.78
C ARG A 196 0.14 20.06 26.03
N ARG A 197 0.49 18.91 25.43
CA ARG A 197 1.84 18.32 25.54
C ARG A 197 2.90 19.21 24.89
N SER A 198 2.61 19.79 23.73
CA SER A 198 3.51 20.74 23.07
C SER A 198 3.69 22.02 23.89
N ALA A 199 2.62 22.56 24.49
CA ALA A 199 2.68 23.75 25.33
C ALA A 199 3.44 23.52 26.65
N ALA A 200 3.36 22.32 27.21
CA ALA A 200 4.08 21.94 28.43
C ALA A 200 5.61 21.83 28.25
N GLY A 201 6.14 22.06 27.04
CA GLY A 201 7.58 22.01 26.77
C GLY A 201 8.19 20.63 27.01
N LEU A 202 7.36 19.58 27.09
CA LEU A 202 7.86 18.21 27.27
C LEU A 202 8.82 17.92 26.11
N PRO A 203 10.09 17.59 26.40
CA PRO A 203 11.08 17.39 25.36
C PRO A 203 10.52 16.34 24.40
N ALA A 204 10.46 16.70 23.12
CA ALA A 204 10.05 15.76 22.09
C ALA A 204 10.90 14.50 22.26
N ARG A 205 10.27 13.38 22.64
CA ARG A 205 10.94 12.08 22.81
C ARG A 205 11.86 11.91 21.61
N THR A 206 13.17 11.90 21.89
CA THR A 206 14.31 11.89 20.97
C THR A 206 13.95 11.93 19.48
N GLN A 207 14.22 13.08 18.84
CA GLN A 207 13.97 13.37 17.42
C GLN A 207 14.66 12.44 16.41
N GLY A 208 15.53 11.53 16.85
CA GLY A 208 16.50 10.82 16.00
C GLY A 208 15.93 9.88 14.94
N GLU A 209 14.73 9.32 15.11
CA GLU A 209 14.24 8.28 14.18
C GLU A 209 12.72 8.27 13.91
N GLN A 210 11.95 9.20 14.49
CA GLN A 210 10.48 9.10 14.49
C GLN A 210 9.77 10.05 13.51
N ALA A 211 10.50 10.94 12.82
CA ALA A 211 9.94 12.03 12.03
C ALA A 211 9.27 11.64 10.68
N ILE A 212 9.06 10.35 10.41
CA ILE A 212 8.78 9.88 9.03
C ILE A 212 7.31 9.80 8.67
N ALA A 213 6.41 9.93 9.66
CA ALA A 213 4.97 10.01 9.42
C ALA A 213 4.40 11.43 9.53
N VAL A 214 5.19 12.42 9.97
CA VAL A 214 4.68 13.77 10.25
C VAL A 214 4.85 14.67 9.02
N SER A 215 4.20 14.30 7.91
CA SER A 215 3.82 15.29 6.88
C SER A 215 2.56 16.08 7.29
N GLY A 216 2.00 15.80 8.47
CA GLY A 216 1.05 16.71 9.09
C GLY A 216 1.82 17.94 9.52
N SER A 217 1.75 19.01 8.73
CA SER A 217 2.12 20.35 9.21
C SER A 217 1.46 20.55 10.59
N ARG A 218 2.06 21.41 11.44
CA ARG A 218 1.43 21.78 12.73
C ARG A 218 -0.04 22.24 12.57
N GLY A 219 -0.46 22.60 11.35
CA GLY A 219 -1.83 22.95 10.97
C GLY A 219 -2.80 21.79 10.66
N PHE A 220 -2.39 20.51 10.67
CA PHE A 220 -3.37 19.43 10.52
C PHE A 220 -4.23 19.29 11.79
N SER A 221 -5.48 19.77 11.68
CA SER A 221 -6.53 19.65 12.69
C SER A 221 -7.64 18.77 12.13
N ALA A 222 -7.66 17.51 12.55
CA ALA A 222 -8.63 16.54 12.03
C ALA A 222 -10.06 16.90 12.46
N SER A 223 -10.21 17.49 13.66
CA SER A 223 -11.51 17.97 14.12
C SER A 223 -12.09 19.06 13.21
N LEU A 224 -11.27 19.98 12.69
CA LEU A 224 -11.73 20.99 11.74
C LEU A 224 -12.20 20.37 10.42
N ILE A 225 -11.52 19.32 9.95
CA ILE A 225 -11.95 18.57 8.75
C ILE A 225 -13.30 17.90 9.03
N ILE A 226 -13.46 17.25 10.19
CA ILE A 226 -14.74 16.63 10.58
C ILE A 226 -15.87 17.68 10.62
N VAL A 227 -15.65 18.84 11.24
CA VAL A 227 -16.63 19.94 11.24
C VAL A 227 -16.95 20.43 9.82
N ALA A 228 -15.94 20.57 8.96
CA ALA A 228 -16.15 20.97 7.56
C ALA A 228 -16.99 19.94 6.78
N LEU A 229 -16.80 18.64 7.04
CA LEU A 229 -17.61 17.58 6.44
C LEU A 229 -19.10 17.70 6.83
N MET A 230 -19.40 18.04 8.08
CA MET A 230 -20.78 18.32 8.50
C MET A 230 -21.34 19.55 7.79
N GLY A 231 -20.58 20.64 7.71
CA GLY A 231 -20.99 21.83 6.96
C GLY A 231 -21.29 21.51 5.49
N PHE A 232 -20.43 20.73 4.85
CA PHE A 232 -20.66 20.26 3.47
C PHE A 232 -21.90 19.37 3.37
N GLY A 233 -22.08 18.40 4.27
CA GLY A 233 -23.24 17.51 4.28
C GLY A 233 -24.56 18.27 4.45
N LEU A 234 -24.60 19.26 5.33
CA LEU A 234 -25.77 20.11 5.54
C LEU A 234 -26.08 21.00 4.32
N LEU A 235 -25.06 21.48 3.60
CA LEU A 235 -25.24 22.29 2.40
C LEU A 235 -25.58 21.46 1.15
N ALA A 236 -24.99 20.28 1.01
CA ALA A 236 -25.17 19.40 -0.13
C ALA A 236 -26.42 18.52 0.00
N GLY A 237 -26.87 18.22 1.21
CA GLY A 237 -28.01 17.33 1.49
C GLY A 237 -29.26 17.67 0.67
N PRO A 238 -29.77 18.92 0.73
CA PRO A 238 -30.95 19.31 -0.05
C PRO A 238 -30.77 19.15 -1.56
N TRP A 239 -29.56 19.35 -2.08
CA TRP A 239 -29.26 19.17 -3.51
C TRP A 239 -29.24 17.68 -3.91
N ILE A 240 -28.70 16.82 -3.04
CA ILE A 240 -28.68 15.37 -3.25
C ILE A 240 -30.12 14.83 -3.23
N GLU A 241 -30.91 15.26 -2.24
CA GLU A 241 -32.34 14.90 -2.12
C GLU A 241 -33.14 15.37 -3.34
N ALA A 242 -32.91 16.61 -3.81
CA ALA A 242 -33.61 17.17 -4.97
C ALA A 242 -33.28 16.48 -6.30
N ARG A 243 -32.13 15.80 -6.42
CA ARG A 243 -31.74 15.06 -7.62
C ARG A 243 -32.24 13.61 -7.68
N GLN A 244 -33.25 13.29 -6.86
CA GLN A 244 -33.92 11.99 -6.86
C GLN A 244 -32.95 10.80 -6.74
N VAL A 245 -31.91 10.93 -5.92
CA VAL A 245 -31.31 9.75 -5.31
C VAL A 245 -32.29 9.29 -4.21
N GLU A 246 -33.47 8.82 -4.62
CA GLU A 246 -34.56 8.48 -3.72
C GLU A 246 -34.09 7.36 -2.77
N GLY A 247 -33.87 7.71 -1.50
CA GLY A 247 -33.47 6.78 -0.44
C GLY A 247 -32.07 7.00 0.16
N GLY A 248 -31.16 7.73 -0.51
CA GLY A 248 -29.77 7.94 -0.05
C GLY A 248 -28.72 7.14 -0.86
N VAL A 249 -27.52 6.91 -0.30
CA VAL A 249 -26.43 6.18 -0.99
C VAL A 249 -26.45 4.68 -0.65
N PRO A 250 -26.69 3.76 -1.61
CA PRO A 250 -26.68 2.33 -1.32
C PRO A 250 -25.34 1.86 -0.74
N VAL A 251 -25.36 0.99 0.26
CA VAL A 251 -24.14 0.46 0.88
C VAL A 251 -23.28 -0.29 -0.16
N ALA A 252 -23.92 -1.05 -1.07
CA ALA A 252 -23.25 -1.69 -2.20
C ALA A 252 -22.42 -0.69 -3.03
N SER A 253 -22.94 0.51 -3.30
CA SER A 253 -22.20 1.55 -4.03
C SER A 253 -20.96 2.04 -3.27
N VAL A 254 -21.03 2.12 -1.93
CA VAL A 254 -19.86 2.45 -1.10
C VAL A 254 -18.83 1.33 -1.15
N LEU A 255 -19.26 0.07 -1.05
CA LEU A 255 -18.38 -1.09 -1.15
C LEU A 255 -17.71 -1.18 -2.52
N ALA A 256 -18.46 -0.95 -3.60
CA ALA A 256 -17.94 -0.87 -4.97
C ALA A 256 -16.93 0.27 -5.15
N PHE A 257 -17.20 1.45 -4.55
CA PHE A 257 -16.24 2.55 -4.52
C PHE A 257 -14.95 2.18 -3.79
N VAL A 258 -15.06 1.54 -2.62
CA VAL A 258 -13.89 1.08 -1.85
C VAL A 258 -13.09 0.04 -2.62
N ALA A 259 -13.75 -0.93 -3.27
CA ALA A 259 -13.10 -1.92 -4.12
C ALA A 259 -12.38 -1.29 -5.32
N SER A 260 -13.04 -0.34 -5.99
CA SER A 260 -12.46 0.43 -7.11
C SER A 260 -11.25 1.24 -6.67
N PHE A 261 -11.37 1.94 -5.54
CA PHE A 261 -10.26 2.68 -4.94
C PHE A 261 -9.10 1.74 -4.56
N ALA A 262 -9.38 0.58 -3.97
CA ALA A 262 -8.37 -0.41 -3.64
C ALA A 262 -7.64 -0.92 -4.90
N GLY A 263 -8.36 -1.14 -6.00
CA GLY A 263 -7.80 -1.50 -7.29
C GLY A 263 -6.87 -0.42 -7.86
N LEU A 264 -7.34 0.82 -7.94
CA LEU A 264 -6.54 1.97 -8.39
C LEU A 264 -5.32 2.22 -7.50
N TRP A 265 -5.51 2.10 -6.19
CA TRP A 265 -4.44 2.22 -5.21
C TRP A 265 -3.38 1.13 -5.42
N ASN A 266 -3.79 -0.11 -5.76
CA ASN A 266 -2.85 -1.18 -6.07
C ASN A 266 -1.92 -0.80 -7.23
N PHE A 267 -2.46 -0.29 -8.33
CA PHE A 267 -1.63 0.20 -9.45
C PHE A 267 -0.67 1.29 -9.02
N TRP A 268 -1.17 2.31 -8.31
CA TRP A 268 -0.33 3.38 -7.79
C TRP A 268 0.79 2.83 -6.88
N HIS A 269 0.45 1.91 -5.97
CA HIS A 269 1.36 1.29 -5.02
C HIS A 269 2.51 0.56 -5.72
N VAL A 270 2.23 -0.24 -6.74
CA VAL A 270 3.26 -0.94 -7.53
C VAL A 270 4.25 0.05 -8.15
N TYR A 271 3.77 1.12 -8.79
CA TYR A 271 4.66 2.13 -9.36
C TYR A 271 5.47 2.87 -8.30
N MET A 272 4.88 3.08 -7.13
CA MET A 272 5.58 3.71 -6.03
C MET A 272 6.64 2.82 -5.39
N GLN A 273 6.46 1.50 -5.39
CA GLN A 273 7.52 0.56 -5.04
C GLN A 273 8.68 0.67 -6.03
N LYS A 274 8.40 0.70 -7.34
CA LYS A 274 9.43 0.91 -8.38
C LYS A 274 10.15 2.24 -8.22
N PHE A 275 9.44 3.31 -7.89
CA PHE A 275 10.02 4.60 -7.49
C PHE A 275 10.96 4.43 -6.29
N GLY A 276 10.52 3.75 -5.22
CA GLY A 276 11.35 3.46 -4.05
C GLY A 276 12.67 2.76 -4.39
N ILE A 277 12.62 1.73 -5.25
CA ILE A 277 13.79 1.01 -5.73
C ILE A 277 14.73 1.93 -6.52
N MET A 278 14.21 2.77 -7.41
CA MET A 278 15.02 3.77 -8.12
C MET A 278 15.72 4.75 -7.17
N ARG A 279 15.02 5.21 -6.11
CA ARG A 279 15.59 6.10 -5.08
C ARG A 279 16.72 5.42 -4.30
N MET A 280 16.56 4.14 -3.98
CA MET A 280 17.61 3.34 -3.34
C MET A 280 18.87 3.26 -4.21
N TYR A 281 18.73 2.94 -5.51
CA TYR A 281 19.89 2.92 -6.41
C TYR A 281 20.54 4.29 -6.59
N ASN A 282 19.75 5.38 -6.53
CA ASN A 282 20.30 6.73 -6.55
C ASN A 282 21.16 7.02 -5.31
N ALA A 283 20.69 6.64 -4.13
CA ALA A 283 21.42 6.82 -2.89
C ALA A 283 22.73 6.02 -2.89
N LYS A 284 22.72 4.77 -3.38
CA LYS A 284 23.93 3.96 -3.53
C LYS A 284 24.92 4.54 -4.53
N ALA A 285 24.44 5.01 -5.68
CA ALA A 285 25.29 5.67 -6.68
C ALA A 285 25.97 6.95 -6.12
N GLN A 286 25.30 7.69 -5.23
CA GLN A 286 25.90 8.83 -4.53
C GLN A 286 26.94 8.41 -3.49
N GLY A 287 26.64 7.37 -2.69
CA GLY A 287 27.57 6.86 -1.69
C GLY A 287 28.90 6.44 -2.30
N LEU A 288 28.86 5.74 -3.44
CA LEU A 288 30.06 5.39 -4.20
C LEU A 288 30.82 6.60 -4.72
N ARG A 289 30.11 7.62 -5.23
CA ARG A 289 30.75 8.85 -5.69
C ARG A 289 31.43 9.61 -4.57
N ARG A 290 30.81 9.72 -3.40
CA ARG A 290 31.44 10.37 -2.23
C ARG A 290 32.69 9.62 -1.79
N ALA A 291 32.65 8.29 -1.76
CA ALA A 291 33.81 7.48 -1.42
C ALA A 291 35.00 7.66 -2.39
N VAL A 292 34.74 7.96 -3.67
CA VAL A 292 35.77 8.27 -4.68
C VAL A 292 36.17 9.76 -4.66
N ALA A 293 35.23 10.66 -4.36
CA ALA A 293 35.48 12.09 -4.27
C ALA A 293 36.35 12.45 -3.05
N ASP A 294 36.17 11.77 -1.93
CA ASP A 294 37.00 11.96 -0.73
C ASP A 294 38.47 11.57 -0.98
N SER A 295 38.77 10.82 -2.06
CA SER A 295 40.14 10.55 -2.50
C SER A 295 40.71 11.57 -3.50
N ASP A 296 39.85 12.34 -4.19
CA ASP A 296 40.26 13.33 -5.19
C ASP A 296 39.63 14.70 -4.87
N SER A 297 40.43 15.60 -4.27
CA SER A 297 40.02 16.90 -3.73
C SER A 297 39.42 17.91 -4.74
N ASP A 298 39.18 17.52 -5.99
CA ASP A 298 38.76 18.40 -7.09
C ASP A 298 37.52 17.89 -7.85
N SER A 299 36.79 16.93 -7.29
CA SER A 299 35.62 16.34 -7.97
C SER A 299 34.36 17.19 -7.81
N GLY A 300 34.11 18.02 -8.85
CA GLY A 300 32.93 18.86 -9.00
C GLY A 300 31.60 18.15 -8.66
N GLY A 301 30.77 18.86 -7.88
CA GLY A 301 29.53 18.36 -7.28
C GLY A 301 28.51 17.83 -8.29
N GLY A 302 28.58 16.53 -8.58
CA GLY A 302 27.52 15.83 -9.31
C GLY A 302 26.25 15.78 -8.47
N GLY A 303 25.18 16.42 -8.93
CA GLY A 303 23.90 16.48 -8.22
C GLY A 303 23.22 15.13 -8.05
N GLU A 304 22.18 15.12 -7.21
CA GLU A 304 21.23 14.03 -7.06
C GLU A 304 20.18 14.09 -8.18
N THR A 305 19.82 12.95 -8.79
CA THR A 305 18.65 12.91 -9.67
C THR A 305 17.41 13.33 -8.86
N PRO A 306 16.68 14.39 -9.25
CA PRO A 306 15.56 14.88 -8.46
C PRO A 306 14.46 13.83 -8.30
N ALA A 307 13.88 13.73 -7.11
CA ALA A 307 12.82 12.74 -6.83
C ALA A 307 11.58 12.91 -7.73
N TRP A 308 11.26 14.13 -8.16
CA TRP A 308 10.15 14.36 -9.10
C TRP A 308 10.38 13.67 -10.46
N ALA A 309 11.63 13.57 -10.92
CA ALA A 309 11.95 12.97 -12.21
C ALA A 309 11.74 11.45 -12.17
N ASP A 310 12.24 10.77 -11.11
CA ASP A 310 11.99 9.34 -10.89
C ASP A 310 10.49 9.06 -10.73
N LYS A 311 9.76 9.92 -10.01
CA LYS A 311 8.32 9.78 -9.80
C LYS A 311 7.52 9.99 -11.09
N ALA A 312 7.90 10.98 -11.89
CA ALA A 312 7.27 11.24 -13.18
C ALA A 312 7.49 10.06 -14.14
N LEU A 313 8.70 9.51 -14.21
CA LEU A 313 9.03 8.36 -15.06
C LEU A 313 8.12 7.16 -14.79
N VAL A 314 7.88 6.82 -13.53
CA VAL A 314 7.05 5.65 -13.20
C VAL A 314 5.56 5.93 -13.37
N LEU A 315 5.10 7.17 -13.16
CA LEU A 315 3.67 7.52 -13.22
C LEU A 315 3.19 8.00 -14.60
N CYS A 316 4.08 8.36 -15.52
CA CYS A 316 3.69 8.93 -16.81
C CYS A 316 2.90 7.95 -17.70
N TRP A 317 2.97 6.66 -17.41
CA TRP A 317 2.24 5.62 -18.12
C TRP A 317 0.76 5.52 -17.73
N LEU A 318 0.39 5.91 -16.50
CA LEU A 318 -0.99 5.76 -16.02
C LEU A 318 -2.02 6.49 -16.89
N PRO A 319 -1.83 7.78 -17.27
CA PRO A 319 -2.78 8.46 -18.15
C PRO A 319 -2.94 7.76 -19.50
N LEU A 320 -1.85 7.20 -20.05
CA LEU A 320 -1.88 6.49 -21.33
C LEU A 320 -2.64 5.17 -21.21
N TYR A 321 -2.53 4.45 -20.10
CA TYR A 321 -3.35 3.26 -19.84
C TYR A 321 -4.84 3.59 -19.81
N PHE A 322 -5.24 4.65 -19.11
CA PHE A 322 -6.65 5.06 -19.05
C PHE A 322 -7.16 5.53 -20.43
N ALA A 323 -6.34 6.28 -21.17
CA ALA A 323 -6.71 6.75 -22.51
C ALA A 323 -6.81 5.65 -23.56
N TRP A 324 -6.05 4.55 -23.40
CA TRP A 324 -5.95 3.50 -24.42
C TRP A 324 -6.61 2.18 -24.02
N LEU A 325 -6.24 1.61 -22.87
CA LEU A 325 -6.67 0.26 -22.48
C LEU A 325 -8.16 0.20 -22.10
N GLY A 326 -8.70 1.27 -21.49
CA GLY A 326 -10.10 1.31 -21.09
C GLY A 326 -11.05 1.06 -22.26
N PRO A 327 -10.98 1.87 -23.32
CA PRO A 327 -11.72 1.65 -24.57
C PRO A 327 -11.43 0.31 -25.24
N LEU A 328 -10.15 -0.05 -25.41
CA LEU A 328 -9.76 -1.23 -26.18
C LEU A 328 -10.23 -2.54 -25.54
N TYR A 329 -10.32 -2.57 -24.21
CA TYR A 329 -10.69 -3.77 -23.44
C TYR A 329 -12.01 -3.59 -22.68
N ARG A 330 -12.93 -2.81 -23.26
CA ARG A 330 -14.27 -2.56 -22.70
C ARG A 330 -14.98 -3.84 -22.29
N GLU A 331 -15.01 -4.84 -23.18
CA GLU A 331 -15.69 -6.11 -22.94
C GLU A 331 -15.08 -6.84 -21.74
N ILE A 332 -13.74 -6.93 -21.67
CA ILE A 332 -13.04 -7.52 -20.53
C ILE A 332 -13.34 -6.73 -19.24
N ALA A 333 -13.37 -5.41 -19.28
CA ALA A 333 -13.69 -4.61 -18.10
C ALA A 333 -15.15 -4.82 -17.66
N VAL A 334 -16.09 -4.94 -18.59
CA VAL A 334 -17.51 -5.19 -18.30
C VAL A 334 -17.73 -6.60 -17.74
N ASP A 335 -17.08 -7.62 -18.32
CA ASP A 335 -17.21 -9.03 -17.91
C ASP A 335 -16.58 -9.33 -16.55
N TYR A 336 -15.55 -8.58 -16.16
CA TYR A 336 -14.88 -8.77 -14.87
C TYR A 336 -15.50 -7.95 -13.74
N PHE A 337 -16.34 -6.95 -14.07
CA PHE A 337 -16.98 -6.07 -13.10
C PHE A 337 -18.49 -6.03 -13.34
N ASP A 338 -19.17 -7.16 -13.14
CA ASP A 338 -20.63 -7.31 -13.27
C ASP A 338 -21.40 -6.18 -12.57
N ASP A 339 -20.96 -5.76 -11.38
CA ASP A 339 -21.60 -4.67 -10.61
C ASP A 339 -21.28 -3.25 -11.12
N ALA A 340 -20.23 -3.10 -11.93
CA ALA A 340 -19.86 -1.80 -12.51
C ALA A 340 -20.61 -1.49 -13.81
N GLN A 341 -21.41 -2.42 -14.33
CA GLN A 341 -22.15 -2.28 -15.59
C GLN A 341 -23.05 -1.03 -15.64
N ALA A 342 -23.50 -0.50 -14.50
CA ALA A 342 -24.36 0.69 -14.47
C ALA A 342 -23.61 2.00 -14.77
N VAL A 343 -22.31 2.09 -14.48
CA VAL A 343 -21.53 3.34 -14.58
C VAL A 343 -20.41 3.24 -15.62
N LEU A 344 -19.83 2.05 -15.74
CA LEU A 344 -18.67 1.80 -16.56
C LEU A 344 -18.90 2.07 -18.05
N PRO A 345 -20.05 1.74 -18.67
CA PRO A 345 -20.30 2.02 -20.09
C PRO A 345 -20.22 3.51 -20.43
N GLY A 346 -20.92 4.37 -19.69
CA GLY A 346 -20.93 5.82 -19.97
C GLY A 346 -19.56 6.47 -19.74
N PHE A 347 -18.80 5.97 -18.77
CA PHE A 347 -17.41 6.41 -18.57
C PHE A 347 -16.49 5.95 -19.72
N ILE A 348 -16.63 4.71 -20.18
CA ILE A 348 -15.86 4.19 -21.32
C ILE A 348 -16.22 4.92 -22.61
N ASP A 349 -17.50 5.22 -22.85
CA ASP A 349 -17.94 5.99 -24.02
C ASP A 349 -17.32 7.39 -24.04
N LEU A 350 -17.21 8.04 -22.87
CA LEU A 350 -16.51 9.32 -22.74
C LEU A 350 -15.01 9.17 -23.05
N LEU A 351 -14.37 8.11 -22.57
CA LEU A 351 -12.96 7.83 -22.86
C LEU A 351 -12.75 7.60 -24.37
N GLU A 352 -13.61 6.79 -25.00
CA GLU A 352 -13.63 6.50 -26.45
C GLU A 352 -13.71 7.80 -27.26
N GLN A 353 -14.66 8.68 -26.94
CA GLN A 353 -14.81 9.98 -27.61
C GLN A 353 -13.58 10.88 -27.42
N ALA A 354 -12.91 10.81 -26.27
CA ALA A 354 -11.74 11.61 -25.96
C ALA A 354 -10.43 11.04 -26.55
N MET A 355 -10.40 9.76 -26.95
CA MET A 355 -9.18 9.05 -27.41
C MET A 355 -8.37 9.81 -28.47
N PRO A 356 -8.97 10.41 -29.52
CA PRO A 356 -8.20 11.08 -30.57
C PRO A 356 -7.30 12.21 -30.06
N VAL A 357 -7.64 12.79 -28.89
CA VAL A 357 -6.87 13.85 -28.23
C VAL A 357 -6.04 13.30 -27.07
N THR A 358 -6.64 12.46 -26.22
CA THR A 358 -5.99 12.00 -24.99
C THR A 358 -4.83 11.03 -25.27
N VAL A 359 -4.94 10.14 -26.26
CA VAL A 359 -3.87 9.21 -26.62
C VAL A 359 -2.60 9.92 -27.10
N PRO A 360 -2.62 10.79 -28.13
CA PRO A 360 -1.40 11.48 -28.56
C PRO A 360 -0.84 12.41 -27.48
N ALA A 361 -1.69 13.08 -26.70
CA ALA A 361 -1.25 13.94 -25.61
C ALA A 361 -0.53 13.16 -24.50
N THR A 362 -1.09 12.02 -24.09
CA THR A 362 -0.49 11.17 -23.04
C THR A 362 0.74 10.40 -23.55
N ALA A 363 0.78 10.01 -24.83
CA ALA A 363 1.98 9.46 -25.46
C ALA A 363 3.12 10.50 -25.52
N ALA A 364 2.82 11.75 -25.91
CA ALA A 364 3.78 12.85 -25.90
C ALA A 364 4.30 13.14 -24.47
N LEU A 365 3.42 13.06 -23.46
CA LEU A 365 3.82 13.17 -22.06
C LEU A 365 4.82 12.07 -21.66
N VAL A 366 4.58 10.81 -22.04
CA VAL A 366 5.50 9.69 -21.78
C VAL A 366 6.87 9.99 -22.39
N VAL A 367 6.93 10.38 -23.66
CA VAL A 367 8.20 10.71 -24.34
C VAL A 367 8.91 11.87 -23.65
N LEU A 368 8.20 12.97 -23.38
CA LEU A 368 8.77 14.14 -22.70
C LEU A 368 9.36 13.78 -21.33
N VAL A 369 8.63 13.00 -20.53
CA VAL A 369 9.09 12.57 -19.20
C VAL A 369 10.35 11.71 -19.30
N HIS A 370 10.44 10.81 -20.29
CA HIS A 370 11.66 10.01 -20.50
C HIS A 370 12.86 10.89 -20.87
N ILE A 371 12.68 11.88 -21.73
CA ILE A 371 13.74 12.85 -22.08
C ILE A 371 14.18 13.64 -20.84
N LEU A 372 13.23 14.15 -20.04
CA LEU A 372 13.52 14.89 -18.81
C LEU A 372 14.26 14.03 -17.79
N TRP A 373 13.85 12.76 -17.65
CA TRP A 373 14.53 11.82 -16.76
C TRP A 373 15.94 11.49 -17.23
N LEU A 374 16.15 11.18 -18.51
CA LEU A 374 17.48 10.94 -19.09
C LEU A 374 18.40 12.14 -18.92
N ARG A 375 17.88 13.37 -19.11
CA ARG A 375 18.63 14.61 -18.88
C ARG A 375 19.02 14.77 -17.41
N ALA A 376 18.10 14.46 -16.49
CA ALA A 376 18.37 14.51 -15.06
C ALA A 376 19.42 13.47 -14.64
N GLU A 377 19.29 12.23 -15.14
CA GLU A 377 20.22 11.13 -14.87
C GLU A 377 21.61 11.37 -15.50
N TRP A 378 21.67 11.96 -16.69
CA TRP A 378 22.93 12.40 -17.30
C TRP A 378 23.63 13.45 -16.44
N ARG A 379 22.90 14.46 -15.96
CA ARG A 379 23.48 15.51 -15.09
C ARG A 379 23.95 14.95 -13.76
N ALA A 380 23.18 14.04 -13.15
CA ALA A 380 23.48 13.49 -11.84
C ALA A 380 24.56 12.41 -11.88
N ASN A 381 24.44 11.45 -12.80
CA ASN A 381 25.23 10.21 -12.81
C ASN A 381 25.95 9.96 -14.13
N ARG A 382 25.86 10.86 -15.13
CA ARG A 382 26.41 10.68 -16.49
C ARG A 382 25.97 9.37 -17.15
N LEU A 383 24.76 8.90 -16.79
CA LEU A 383 24.22 7.59 -17.19
C LEU A 383 25.15 6.41 -16.83
N ARG A 384 25.99 6.53 -15.81
CA ARG A 384 26.90 5.44 -15.38
C ARG A 384 26.27 4.48 -14.36
N SER A 385 25.10 4.81 -13.83
CA SER A 385 24.41 3.97 -12.84
C SER A 385 23.63 2.84 -13.54
N ALA A 386 24.30 1.72 -13.81
CA ALA A 386 23.68 0.55 -14.41
C ALA A 386 22.39 0.08 -13.70
N PRO A 387 22.32 -0.02 -12.34
CA PRO A 387 21.09 -0.42 -11.66
C PRO A 387 19.90 0.51 -11.96
N ARG A 388 20.15 1.81 -12.07
CA ARG A 388 19.11 2.81 -12.37
C ARG A 388 18.62 2.71 -13.80
N LEU A 389 19.54 2.61 -14.76
CA LEU A 389 19.20 2.49 -16.18
C LEU A 389 18.41 1.21 -16.45
N VAL A 390 18.85 0.09 -15.89
CA VAL A 390 18.18 -1.21 -16.04
C VAL A 390 16.80 -1.19 -15.37
N MET A 391 16.66 -0.59 -14.19
CA MET A 391 15.36 -0.46 -13.51
C MET A 391 14.38 0.42 -14.31
N ALA A 392 14.86 1.56 -14.83
CA ALA A 392 14.06 2.43 -15.69
C ALA A 392 13.62 1.70 -16.96
N ALA A 393 14.55 1.04 -17.65
CA ALA A 393 14.27 0.27 -18.86
C ALA A 393 13.30 -0.90 -18.60
N GLY A 394 13.51 -1.66 -17.52
CA GLY A 394 12.63 -2.76 -17.14
C GLY A 394 11.22 -2.31 -16.78
N THR A 395 11.09 -1.17 -16.09
CA THR A 395 9.79 -0.57 -15.76
C THR A 395 9.05 -0.08 -17.01
N SER A 396 9.73 0.64 -17.90
CA SER A 396 9.15 1.10 -19.16
C SER A 396 8.87 -0.04 -20.13
N GLY A 397 9.69 -1.10 -20.13
CA GLY A 397 9.48 -2.31 -20.92
C GLY A 397 8.22 -3.07 -20.50
N LEU A 398 8.05 -3.31 -19.20
CA LEU A 398 6.80 -3.85 -18.65
C LEU A 398 5.60 -2.97 -18.99
N ALA A 399 5.77 -1.65 -18.89
CA ALA A 399 4.72 -0.71 -19.21
C ALA A 399 4.29 -0.76 -20.68
N LEU A 400 5.26 -0.88 -21.60
CA LEU A 400 5.02 -1.02 -23.03
C LEU A 400 4.31 -2.34 -23.37
N CYS A 401 4.58 -3.42 -22.64
CA CYS A 401 3.96 -4.72 -22.88
C CYS A 401 2.42 -4.67 -22.85
N PHE A 402 1.82 -3.77 -22.04
CA PHE A 402 0.35 -3.59 -21.99
C PHE A 402 -0.26 -3.16 -23.33
N PHE A 403 0.53 -2.60 -24.25
CA PHE A 403 0.08 -2.16 -25.57
C PHE A 403 0.34 -3.18 -26.69
N VAL A 404 1.17 -4.19 -26.40
CA VAL A 404 1.67 -5.14 -27.42
C VAL A 404 1.07 -6.52 -27.23
N PHE A 405 0.79 -6.90 -25.98
CA PHE A 405 0.35 -8.25 -25.63
C PHE A 405 -1.00 -8.22 -24.91
N ASP A 406 -1.57 -9.40 -24.73
CA ASP A 406 -2.78 -9.61 -23.96
C ASP A 406 -2.68 -8.96 -22.55
N PRO A 407 -3.61 -8.05 -22.19
CA PRO A 407 -3.49 -7.24 -20.99
C PRO A 407 -3.66 -8.07 -19.72
N VAL A 408 -4.36 -9.21 -19.76
CA VAL A 408 -4.52 -10.11 -18.62
C VAL A 408 -3.19 -10.79 -18.33
N LYS A 409 -2.52 -11.31 -19.37
CA LYS A 409 -1.18 -11.91 -19.24
C LYS A 409 -0.14 -10.89 -18.77
N VAL A 410 -0.18 -9.66 -19.28
CA VAL A 410 0.71 -8.58 -18.83
C VAL A 410 0.40 -8.15 -17.40
N TYR A 411 -0.87 -8.05 -17.02
CA TYR A 411 -1.28 -7.73 -15.65
C TYR A 411 -0.80 -8.81 -14.65
N MET A 412 -0.86 -10.09 -15.02
CA MET A 412 -0.30 -11.17 -14.22
C MET A 412 1.22 -11.02 -14.02
N ALA A 413 1.96 -10.70 -15.10
CA ALA A 413 3.39 -10.45 -15.01
C ALA A 413 3.72 -9.21 -14.18
N PHE A 414 2.88 -8.16 -14.25
CA PHE A 414 2.99 -6.95 -13.45
C PHE A 414 2.78 -7.23 -11.95
N ALA A 415 1.71 -7.96 -11.60
CA ALA A 415 1.41 -8.36 -10.22
C ALA A 415 2.51 -9.26 -9.63
N PHE A 416 3.01 -10.23 -10.42
CA PHE A 416 4.12 -11.07 -10.02
C PHE A 416 5.40 -10.27 -9.78
N SER A 417 5.74 -9.37 -10.71
CA SER A 417 6.92 -8.51 -10.60
C SER A 417 6.89 -7.72 -9.31
N HIS A 418 5.76 -7.10 -8.97
CA HIS A 418 5.56 -6.40 -7.71
C HIS A 418 5.78 -7.30 -6.48
N ALA A 419 5.19 -8.48 -6.49
CA ALA A 419 5.28 -9.42 -5.38
C ALA A 419 6.72 -9.90 -5.14
N VAL A 420 7.45 -10.25 -6.21
CA VAL A 420 8.85 -10.72 -6.13
C VAL A 420 9.79 -9.60 -5.68
N GLU A 421 9.64 -8.40 -6.25
CA GLU A 421 10.36 -7.20 -5.82
C GLU A 421 10.26 -7.01 -4.30
N TYR A 422 9.02 -7.07 -3.78
CA TYR A 422 8.76 -6.92 -2.36
C TYR A 422 9.41 -8.02 -1.51
N CYS A 423 9.17 -9.29 -1.88
CA CYS A 423 9.71 -10.44 -1.16
C CYS A 423 11.25 -10.40 -1.08
N VAL A 424 11.93 -10.09 -2.18
CA VAL A 424 13.40 -9.98 -2.20
C VAL A 424 13.87 -8.79 -1.38
N PHE A 425 13.17 -7.67 -1.43
CA PHE A 425 13.49 -6.51 -0.59
C PHE A 425 13.41 -6.85 0.90
N VAL A 426 12.29 -7.42 1.34
CA VAL A 426 12.07 -7.79 2.74
C VAL A 426 13.06 -8.87 3.18
N TRP A 427 13.31 -9.87 2.34
CA TRP A 427 14.32 -10.90 2.58
C TRP A 427 15.71 -10.29 2.81
N ALA A 428 16.15 -9.41 1.91
CA ALA A 428 17.46 -8.77 2.02
C ALA A 428 17.58 -7.92 3.30
N PHE A 429 16.53 -7.16 3.62
CA PHE A 429 16.46 -6.37 4.85
C PHE A 429 16.50 -7.24 6.10
N GLN A 430 15.64 -8.26 6.19
CA GLN A 430 15.55 -9.16 7.33
C GLN A 430 16.86 -9.92 7.53
N ARG A 431 17.46 -10.43 6.46
CA ARG A 431 18.75 -11.12 6.51
C ARG A 431 19.86 -10.24 7.10
N ARG A 432 19.89 -8.95 6.77
CA ARG A 432 20.90 -8.02 7.31
C ARG A 432 20.60 -7.64 8.76
N ARG A 433 19.35 -7.27 9.06
CA ARG A 433 18.93 -6.86 10.41
C ARG A 433 19.11 -7.96 11.45
N TYR A 434 18.81 -9.21 11.09
CA TYR A 434 18.89 -10.36 11.99
C TYR A 434 20.13 -11.23 11.75
N ALA A 435 21.13 -10.73 11.00
CA ALA A 435 22.41 -11.42 10.82
C ALA A 435 23.14 -11.60 12.15
N ALA A 436 23.08 -10.57 13.00
CA ALA A 436 23.59 -10.60 14.36
C ALA A 436 22.42 -10.80 15.35
N PRO A 437 22.63 -11.53 16.47
CA PRO A 437 21.67 -11.57 17.56
C PRO A 437 21.35 -10.15 18.05
N LEU A 438 20.07 -9.81 18.11
CA LEU A 438 19.61 -8.58 18.73
C LEU A 438 19.47 -8.79 20.24
N ALA A 439 19.68 -7.74 21.04
CA ALA A 439 19.65 -7.81 22.50
C ALA A 439 18.32 -8.37 23.05
N HIS A 440 17.21 -8.15 22.35
CA HIS A 440 15.87 -8.63 22.75
C HIS A 440 15.47 -10.00 22.13
N ASP A 441 16.39 -10.67 21.43
CA ASP A 441 16.23 -12.01 20.81
C ASP A 441 14.83 -12.30 20.21
N PRO A 442 14.41 -11.56 19.16
CA PRO A 442 13.09 -11.73 18.59
C PRO A 442 12.90 -13.12 17.97
N ALA A 443 11.67 -13.67 18.06
CA ALA A 443 11.33 -14.97 17.49
C ALA A 443 11.64 -15.05 15.99
N LEU A 444 11.47 -13.94 15.26
CA LEU A 444 11.85 -13.86 13.84
C LEU A 444 13.35 -14.13 13.64
N GLY A 445 14.22 -13.56 14.48
CA GLY A 445 15.66 -13.79 14.39
C GLY A 445 16.04 -15.26 14.57
N ARG A 446 15.31 -15.99 15.43
CA ARG A 446 15.48 -17.44 15.61
C ARG A 446 15.02 -18.23 14.38
N MET A 447 13.88 -17.88 13.79
CA MET A 447 13.36 -18.53 12.57
C MET A 447 14.27 -18.30 11.37
N LEU A 448 14.83 -17.09 11.23
CA LEU A 448 15.71 -16.71 10.12
C LEU A 448 17.11 -17.33 10.18
N ARG A 449 17.43 -18.12 11.22
CA ARG A 449 18.60 -19.02 11.20
C ARG A 449 18.44 -20.13 10.15
N HIS A 450 17.20 -20.46 9.79
CA HIS A 450 16.85 -21.43 8.75
C HIS A 450 15.95 -20.77 7.69
N PRO A 451 16.47 -19.80 6.92
CA PRO A 451 15.65 -18.96 6.07
C PRO A 451 14.94 -19.75 4.96
N LEU A 452 15.58 -20.78 4.40
CA LEU A 452 14.96 -21.64 3.37
C LEU A 452 13.74 -22.38 3.91
N VAL A 453 13.84 -22.95 5.12
CA VAL A 453 12.72 -23.64 5.76
C VAL A 453 11.61 -22.64 6.07
N PHE A 454 11.96 -21.49 6.64
CA PHE A 454 11.00 -20.47 7.01
C PHE A 454 10.22 -19.93 5.80
N TYR A 455 10.91 -19.41 4.78
CA TYR A 455 10.24 -18.86 3.60
C TYR A 455 9.59 -19.94 2.75
N GLY A 456 10.22 -21.12 2.61
CA GLY A 456 9.63 -22.25 1.89
C GLY A 456 8.34 -22.75 2.53
N ALA A 457 8.30 -22.88 3.85
CA ALA A 457 7.09 -23.26 4.58
C ALA A 457 5.99 -22.21 4.45
N MET A 458 6.32 -20.91 4.51
CA MET A 458 5.34 -19.85 4.27
C MET A 458 4.76 -19.92 2.85
N VAL A 459 5.61 -20.02 1.82
CA VAL A 459 5.17 -20.16 0.42
C VAL A 459 4.21 -21.34 0.28
N LEU A 460 4.61 -22.51 0.82
CA LEU A 460 3.81 -23.73 0.72
C LEU A 460 2.47 -23.58 1.45
N LEU A 461 2.47 -23.05 2.68
CA LEU A 461 1.26 -22.88 3.48
C LEU A 461 0.24 -21.97 2.78
N PHE A 462 0.68 -20.80 2.29
CA PHE A 462 -0.19 -19.86 1.59
C PHE A 462 -0.66 -20.42 0.24
N ALA A 463 0.22 -21.07 -0.53
CA ALA A 463 -0.15 -21.69 -1.79
C ALA A 463 -1.22 -22.78 -1.59
N VAL A 464 -1.06 -23.64 -0.58
CA VAL A 464 -2.05 -24.69 -0.26
C VAL A 464 -3.37 -24.07 0.22
N ALA A 465 -3.33 -23.09 1.13
CA ALA A 465 -4.53 -22.43 1.63
C ALA A 465 -5.34 -21.77 0.50
N LEU A 466 -4.67 -21.04 -0.39
CA LEU A 466 -5.33 -20.38 -1.53
C LEU A 466 -5.85 -21.37 -2.55
N MET A 467 -5.07 -22.42 -2.84
CA MET A 467 -5.49 -23.47 -3.76
C MET A 467 -6.77 -24.14 -3.24
N LEU A 468 -6.82 -24.50 -1.96
CA LEU A 468 -8.02 -25.04 -1.32
C LEU A 468 -9.18 -24.04 -1.37
N LEU A 469 -8.98 -22.81 -0.93
CA LEU A 469 -10.06 -21.82 -0.85
C LEU A 469 -10.65 -21.44 -2.22
N LYS A 470 -9.82 -21.37 -3.27
CA LYS A 470 -10.24 -20.92 -4.60
C LYS A 470 -10.72 -22.05 -5.51
N PHE A 471 -10.16 -23.26 -5.38
CA PHE A 471 -10.44 -24.38 -6.30
C PHE A 471 -11.24 -25.53 -5.71
N TRP A 472 -11.58 -25.48 -4.43
CA TRP A 472 -12.58 -26.38 -3.87
C TRP A 472 -13.93 -26.22 -4.59
N GLY A 473 -14.62 -27.32 -4.85
CA GLY A 473 -15.91 -27.31 -5.55
C GLY A 473 -15.85 -26.90 -7.02
N SER A 474 -14.66 -26.71 -7.61
CA SER A 474 -14.52 -26.43 -9.04
C SER A 474 -13.48 -27.31 -9.73
N ARG A 475 -12.37 -27.64 -9.05
CA ARG A 475 -11.30 -28.49 -9.62
C ARG A 475 -10.78 -29.54 -8.65
N ILE A 476 -10.74 -29.28 -7.34
CA ILE A 476 -10.18 -30.23 -6.35
C ILE A 476 -11.21 -31.31 -5.98
N MET A 477 -12.45 -30.90 -5.74
CA MET A 477 -13.59 -31.77 -5.46
C MET A 477 -14.79 -31.25 -6.25
N PRO A 478 -14.89 -31.51 -7.57
CA PRO A 478 -15.89 -30.89 -8.43
C PRO A 478 -17.33 -31.30 -8.10
N ASP A 479 -17.51 -32.49 -7.52
CA ASP A 479 -18.81 -33.02 -7.12
C ASP A 479 -19.26 -32.51 -5.74
N GLU A 480 -18.36 -31.87 -5.00
CA GLU A 480 -18.67 -31.30 -3.69
C GLU A 480 -19.10 -29.83 -3.83
N PRO A 481 -20.10 -29.37 -3.05
CA PRO A 481 -20.42 -27.96 -3.03
C PRO A 481 -19.20 -27.14 -2.59
N ARG A 482 -19.10 -25.92 -3.09
CA ARG A 482 -18.09 -24.97 -2.59
C ARG A 482 -18.31 -24.78 -1.09
N PRO A 483 -17.24 -24.63 -0.29
CA PRO A 483 -17.39 -24.49 1.15
C PRO A 483 -18.18 -23.22 1.45
N GLU A 484 -19.00 -23.27 2.49
CA GLU A 484 -19.77 -22.12 2.97
C GLU A 484 -19.34 -21.79 4.40
N LEU A 485 -19.26 -20.50 4.68
CA LEU A 485 -19.02 -19.96 6.01
C LEU A 485 -20.20 -19.04 6.35
N PHE A 486 -20.94 -19.39 7.40
CA PHE A 486 -22.19 -18.70 7.80
C PHE A 486 -23.25 -18.66 6.67
N GLY A 487 -23.37 -19.74 5.88
CA GLY A 487 -24.31 -19.83 4.75
C GLY A 487 -23.92 -18.99 3.54
N ILE A 488 -22.68 -18.47 3.51
CA ILE A 488 -22.16 -17.65 2.42
C ILE A 488 -20.97 -18.37 1.81
N ARG A 489 -20.94 -18.48 0.48
CA ARG A 489 -19.86 -19.15 -0.27
C ARG A 489 -18.50 -18.52 0.03
N THR A 490 -17.48 -19.34 0.28
CA THR A 490 -16.11 -18.85 0.55
C THR A 490 -15.56 -17.94 -0.54
N GLY A 491 -15.93 -18.16 -1.81
CA GLY A 491 -15.53 -17.29 -2.92
C GLY A 491 -15.96 -15.84 -2.75
N TYR A 492 -17.12 -15.60 -2.13
CA TYR A 492 -17.61 -14.25 -1.85
C TYR A 492 -16.85 -13.61 -0.68
N TRP A 493 -16.58 -14.38 0.38
CA TRP A 493 -15.67 -13.97 1.46
C TRP A 493 -14.28 -13.58 0.96
N LEU A 494 -13.74 -14.30 -0.03
CA LEU A 494 -12.44 -14.00 -0.64
C LEU A 494 -12.42 -12.63 -1.33
N GLY A 495 -13.55 -12.15 -1.86
CA GLY A 495 -13.66 -10.81 -2.44
C GLY A 495 -13.43 -9.73 -1.38
N PHE A 496 -14.18 -9.78 -0.27
CA PHE A 496 -13.98 -8.86 0.86
C PHE A 496 -12.59 -9.00 1.46
N TRP A 497 -12.13 -10.22 1.70
CA TRP A 497 -10.77 -10.47 2.16
C TRP A 497 -9.76 -9.78 1.25
N GLY A 498 -9.84 -9.99 -0.07
CA GLY A 498 -8.95 -9.35 -1.05
C GLY A 498 -8.93 -7.83 -0.95
N VAL A 499 -10.10 -7.18 -0.83
CA VAL A 499 -10.19 -5.70 -0.69
C VAL A 499 -9.52 -5.23 0.60
N TYR A 500 -9.96 -5.74 1.75
CA TYR A 500 -9.48 -5.26 3.05
C TYR A 500 -8.03 -5.65 3.32
N GLN A 501 -7.62 -6.84 2.89
CA GLN A 501 -6.24 -7.30 2.97
C GLN A 501 -5.33 -6.45 2.07
N SER A 502 -5.81 -5.96 0.91
CA SER A 502 -5.09 -4.94 0.13
C SER A 502 -4.86 -3.68 0.97
N MET A 503 -5.88 -3.16 1.65
CA MET A 503 -5.76 -1.95 2.48
C MET A 503 -4.77 -2.14 3.63
N VAL A 504 -4.82 -3.29 4.32
CA VAL A 504 -3.85 -3.67 5.35
C VAL A 504 -2.44 -3.74 4.76
N HIS A 505 -2.29 -4.44 3.65
CA HIS A 505 -1.02 -4.60 2.96
C HIS A 505 -0.42 -3.25 2.61
N PHE A 506 -1.15 -2.37 1.92
CA PHE A 506 -0.63 -1.04 1.54
C PHE A 506 -0.17 -0.21 2.72
N TYR A 507 -0.87 -0.34 3.83
CA TYR A 507 -0.52 0.35 5.04
C TYR A 507 0.76 -0.21 5.68
N PHE A 508 0.95 -1.53 5.65
CA PHE A 508 2.20 -2.19 6.08
C PHE A 508 3.36 -1.95 5.11
N ASP A 509 3.09 -1.94 3.82
CA ASP A 509 4.04 -1.68 2.74
C ASP A 509 4.56 -0.25 2.70
N GLY A 510 3.91 0.64 3.46
CA GLY A 510 4.53 1.84 4.01
C GLY A 510 5.97 1.61 4.54
N PHE A 511 6.36 0.38 4.89
CA PHE A 511 7.72 -0.01 5.25
C PHE A 511 8.77 0.24 4.14
N LEU A 512 8.46 0.04 2.87
CA LEU A 512 9.35 0.42 1.76
C LEU A 512 9.57 1.95 1.73
N TRP A 513 8.54 2.73 2.06
CA TRP A 513 8.64 4.18 2.19
C TRP A 513 9.38 4.63 3.45
N LYS A 514 9.44 3.78 4.47
CA LYS A 514 10.31 3.97 5.64
C LYS A 514 11.79 3.87 5.29
N MET A 515 12.19 3.59 4.03
CA MET A 515 13.53 3.90 3.52
C MET A 515 13.91 5.39 3.61
N ARG A 516 12.98 6.28 3.97
CA ARG A 516 13.34 7.65 4.39
C ARG A 516 14.09 7.66 5.74
N LEU A 517 13.94 6.60 6.56
CA LEU A 517 14.57 6.49 7.88
C LEU A 517 16.07 6.35 7.69
N PRO A 518 16.89 7.22 8.32
CA PRO A 518 18.33 7.04 8.35
C PRO A 518 18.73 5.63 8.81
N SER A 519 18.04 5.08 9.83
CA SER A 519 18.32 3.74 10.35
C SER A 519 17.95 2.60 9.40
N VAL A 520 16.88 2.75 8.61
CA VAL A 520 16.57 1.77 7.55
C VAL A 520 17.60 1.88 6.43
N ARG A 521 17.98 3.11 6.04
CA ARG A 521 19.04 3.35 5.04
C ARG A 521 20.40 2.81 5.46
N ALA A 522 20.72 2.85 6.75
CA ALA A 522 21.98 2.31 7.27
C ALA A 522 22.08 0.78 7.12
N ASN A 523 20.96 0.09 6.91
CA ASN A 523 20.91 -1.36 6.68
C ASN A 523 20.78 -1.76 5.19
N LEU A 524 20.77 -0.77 4.26
CA LEU A 524 20.75 -0.96 2.80
C LEU A 524 22.16 -0.90 2.20
#